data_AF-A0A372LFE5-F1
#
_entry.id   AF-A0A372LFE5-F1
#
_cell.length_a   1.000
_cell.length_b   1.000
_cell.length_c   1.000
_cell.angle_alpha   90.00
_cell.angle_beta   90.00
_cell.angle_gamma   90.00
#
_symmetry.space_group_name_H-M   'P 1'
#
loop_
_entity.id
_entity.type
_entity.pdbx_description
1 polymer ?
#
loop_
_entity_poly.entity_id
_entity_poly.type
_entity_poly.pdbx_seq_one_letter_code
_entity_poly.pdbx_strand_id
1 'polypeptide(L)'
;MEKVTEMYVHTAVKVQKPGWIEKLERKEGEQFAFDQTIFTDYVINDDKESSLLSINQKEECFFITCFKVGSLSELKLARQVFIPEYLDSGLRYPLIEKMNHLGLTPISEGFDKAYAHVSVFIKDIRSLSPFMHSRFANADGDDDPVVIDKLNYISNFYNQKETRFVTGAESLSFSTISENEQYFYGLHLPKTGILYLKYYLYYLQHDQIPSKQMMPRLLGNLWRSMQSNRNDFNKHLYKTMSIDITRGK
;
A
#
# COMPACT_ATOMS: atom_id res chain seq x y z
N MET A 1 19.09 6.13 15.71
CA MET A 1 18.56 5.99 14.34
C MET A 1 17.87 4.65 14.27
N GLU A 2 16.54 4.63 14.25
CA GLU A 2 15.74 3.40 14.13
C GLU A 2 16.14 2.71 12.82
N LYS A 3 16.71 1.51 12.88
CA LYS A 3 17.30 0.85 11.70
C LYS A 3 16.23 0.07 10.95
N VAL A 4 15.52 0.76 10.06
CA VAL A 4 14.77 0.10 8.96
C VAL A 4 15.77 -0.65 8.10
N THR A 5 15.54 -1.94 7.88
CA THR A 5 16.43 -2.74 7.03
C THR A 5 16.08 -2.51 5.57
N GLU A 6 14.80 -2.66 5.22
CA GLU A 6 14.30 -2.48 3.86
C GLU A 6 12.89 -1.92 3.85
N MET A 7 12.59 -1.12 2.83
CA MET A 7 11.28 -0.52 2.62
C MET A 7 10.90 -0.59 1.15
N TYR A 8 9.66 -0.96 0.92
CA TYR A 8 9.04 -1.07 -0.40
C TYR A 8 7.69 -0.38 -0.39
N VAL A 9 7.30 0.18 -1.53
CA VAL A 9 5.96 0.72 -1.72
C VAL A 9 5.32 0.07 -2.95
N HIS A 10 4.26 -0.69 -2.70
CA HIS A 10 3.36 -1.15 -3.74
C HIS A 10 2.37 -0.02 -4.03
N THR A 11 2.25 0.38 -5.29
CA THR A 11 1.35 1.45 -5.70
C THR A 11 0.30 0.92 -6.65
N ALA A 12 -0.88 1.54 -6.62
CA ALA A 12 -1.94 1.30 -7.59
C ALA A 12 -2.56 2.63 -8.02
N VAL A 13 -2.67 2.81 -9.34
CA VAL A 13 -3.23 4.02 -9.96
C VAL A 13 -4.27 3.61 -10.97
N LYS A 14 -5.44 4.25 -10.94
CA LYS A 14 -6.44 4.07 -11.98
C LYS A 14 -5.95 4.73 -13.27
N VAL A 15 -5.92 3.99 -14.36
CA VAL A 15 -5.40 4.44 -15.66
C VAL A 15 -6.42 4.19 -16.76
N GLN A 16 -6.31 4.93 -17.86
CA GLN A 16 -7.02 4.57 -19.08
C GLN A 16 -6.52 3.21 -19.58
N LYS A 17 -7.45 2.30 -19.91
CA LYS A 17 -7.11 0.98 -20.43
C LYS A 17 -6.30 1.13 -21.72
N PRO A 18 -5.02 0.70 -21.76
CA PRO A 18 -4.21 0.89 -22.95
C PRO A 18 -4.60 -0.11 -24.04
N GLY A 19 -4.56 0.32 -25.30
CA GLY A 19 -4.89 -0.55 -26.44
C GLY A 19 -3.93 -1.73 -26.63
N TRP A 20 -2.75 -1.69 -26.01
CA TRP A 20 -1.77 -2.79 -26.07
C TRP A 20 -1.97 -3.88 -25.01
N ILE A 21 -2.96 -3.75 -24.12
CA ILE A 21 -3.20 -4.73 -23.04
C ILE A 21 -3.48 -6.15 -23.56
N GLU A 22 -4.10 -6.26 -24.73
CA GLU A 22 -4.41 -7.56 -25.36
C GLU A 22 -3.16 -8.34 -25.79
N LYS A 23 -2.01 -7.66 -25.88
CA LYS A 23 -0.71 -8.27 -26.19
C LYS A 23 0.00 -8.79 -24.94
N LEU A 24 -0.50 -8.48 -23.74
CA LEU A 24 0.11 -8.92 -22.51
C LEU A 24 -0.33 -10.33 -22.13
N GLU A 25 0.56 -11.03 -21.44
CA GLU A 25 0.25 -12.30 -20.82
C GLU A 25 -0.69 -12.10 -19.64
N ARG A 26 -1.80 -12.84 -19.65
CA ARG A 26 -2.71 -12.91 -18.51
C ARG A 26 -2.06 -13.74 -17.41
N LYS A 27 -1.94 -13.17 -16.21
CA LYS A 27 -1.50 -13.91 -15.03
C LYS A 27 -2.64 -14.78 -14.52
N GLU A 28 -2.36 -16.06 -14.28
CA GLU A 28 -3.29 -16.92 -13.57
C GLU A 28 -3.49 -16.43 -12.12
N GLY A 29 -4.75 -16.25 -11.73
CA GLY A 29 -5.09 -15.83 -10.37
C GLY A 29 -4.83 -16.96 -9.37
N GLU A 30 -4.35 -16.61 -8.16
CA GLU A 30 -4.27 -17.58 -7.08
C GLU A 30 -5.68 -17.98 -6.63
N GLN A 31 -6.02 -19.27 -6.68
CA GLN A 31 -7.40 -19.77 -6.47
C GLN A 31 -8.00 -19.41 -5.10
N PHE A 32 -7.17 -19.11 -4.11
CA PHE A 32 -7.60 -18.73 -2.76
C PHE A 32 -7.61 -17.22 -2.53
N ALA A 33 -7.05 -16.41 -3.44
CA ALA A 33 -6.89 -14.97 -3.24
C ALA A 33 -8.23 -14.23 -3.18
N PHE A 34 -9.24 -14.65 -3.93
CA PHE A 34 -10.56 -14.00 -3.93
C PHE A 34 -11.64 -15.07 -3.90
N ASP A 35 -12.79 -14.75 -3.29
CA ASP A 35 -13.93 -15.68 -3.29
C ASP A 35 -14.55 -15.86 -4.69
N GLN A 36 -14.27 -14.92 -5.58
CA GLN A 36 -14.69 -14.90 -6.98
C GLN A 36 -13.63 -14.18 -7.83
N THR A 37 -13.70 -14.27 -9.16
CA THR A 37 -12.77 -13.54 -10.04
C THR A 37 -13.05 -12.04 -10.02
N ILE A 38 -12.36 -11.31 -9.15
CA ILE A 38 -12.56 -9.86 -8.94
C ILE A 38 -11.67 -9.04 -9.87
N PHE A 39 -10.43 -9.49 -10.03
CA PHE A 39 -9.42 -8.84 -10.86
C PHE A 39 -8.91 -9.82 -11.90
N THR A 40 -8.66 -9.31 -13.10
CA THR A 40 -7.89 -9.99 -14.14
C THR A 40 -6.58 -9.24 -14.33
N ASP A 41 -5.48 -9.96 -14.14
CA ASP A 41 -4.13 -9.39 -14.17
C ASP A 41 -3.44 -9.67 -15.50
N TYR A 42 -2.73 -8.66 -16.00
CA TYR A 42 -1.90 -8.70 -17.18
C TYR A 42 -0.48 -8.28 -16.80
N VAL A 43 0.49 -9.16 -16.99
CA VAL A 43 1.88 -8.92 -16.61
C VAL A 43 2.53 -7.96 -17.61
N ILE A 44 3.15 -6.91 -17.11
CA ILE A 44 4.05 -6.07 -17.90
C ILE A 44 5.46 -6.65 -17.70
N ASN A 45 5.98 -7.31 -18.74
CA ASN A 45 7.33 -7.83 -18.75
C ASN A 45 8.31 -6.66 -18.95
N ASP A 46 8.77 -6.10 -17.83
CA ASP A 46 9.88 -5.15 -17.76
C ASP A 46 10.98 -5.80 -16.90
N ASP A 47 12.22 -5.77 -17.39
CA ASP A 47 13.37 -6.55 -16.92
C ASP A 47 13.81 -6.24 -15.47
N LYS A 48 13.20 -5.24 -14.80
CA LYS A 48 13.67 -4.72 -13.52
C LYS A 48 12.67 -4.77 -12.36
N GLU A 49 11.37 -4.67 -12.62
CA GLU A 49 10.37 -4.46 -11.56
C GLU A 49 9.01 -5.07 -11.94
N SER A 50 8.45 -5.90 -11.04
CA SER A 50 7.14 -6.52 -11.28
C SER A 50 6.05 -5.45 -11.38
N SER A 51 5.45 -5.38 -12.57
CA SER A 51 4.38 -4.45 -12.87
C SER A 51 3.24 -5.19 -13.57
N LEU A 52 2.02 -4.75 -13.32
CA LEU A 52 0.85 -5.36 -13.93
C LEU A 52 -0.25 -4.33 -14.17
N LEU A 53 -1.09 -4.61 -15.17
CA LEU A 53 -2.40 -4.01 -15.29
C LEU A 53 -3.41 -4.96 -14.67
N SER A 54 -4.25 -4.44 -13.77
CA SER A 54 -5.31 -5.19 -13.12
C SER A 54 -6.64 -4.60 -13.54
N ILE A 55 -7.49 -5.39 -14.20
CA ILE A 55 -8.84 -4.98 -14.59
C ILE A 55 -9.85 -5.59 -13.62
N ASN A 56 -10.67 -4.76 -12.99
CA ASN A 56 -11.72 -5.24 -12.10
C ASN A 56 -13.00 -5.64 -12.88
N GLN A 57 -13.98 -6.19 -12.17
CA GLN A 57 -15.29 -6.58 -12.75
C GLN A 57 -16.10 -5.43 -13.36
N LYS A 58 -15.77 -4.17 -13.06
CA LYS A 58 -16.40 -2.97 -13.62
C LYS A 58 -15.60 -2.36 -14.77
N GLU A 59 -14.66 -3.13 -15.34
CA GLU A 59 -13.76 -2.71 -16.42
C GLU A 59 -12.82 -1.54 -16.06
N GLU A 60 -12.67 -1.22 -14.77
CA GLU A 60 -11.69 -0.23 -14.34
C GLU A 60 -10.29 -0.84 -14.39
N CYS A 61 -9.35 -0.11 -14.98
CA CYS A 61 -7.98 -0.55 -15.17
C CYS A 61 -7.06 0.13 -14.15
N PHE A 62 -6.28 -0.67 -13.44
CA PHE A 62 -5.30 -0.20 -12.47
C PHE A 62 -3.90 -0.60 -12.90
N PHE A 63 -3.00 0.37 -12.97
CA PHE A 63 -1.57 0.10 -13.03
C PHE A 63 -1.03 -0.14 -11.63
N ILE A 64 -0.43 -1.31 -11.41
CA ILE A 64 0.14 -1.72 -10.14
C ILE A 64 1.62 -2.03 -10.32
N THR A 65 2.45 -1.45 -9.46
CA THR A 65 3.90 -1.67 -9.47
C THR A 65 4.48 -1.57 -8.05
N CYS A 66 5.76 -1.89 -7.89
CA CYS A 66 6.45 -1.89 -6.62
C CYS A 66 7.82 -1.24 -6.75
N PHE A 67 8.16 -0.34 -5.84
CA PHE A 67 9.46 0.31 -5.76
C PHE A 67 10.13 -0.01 -4.43
N LYS A 68 11.43 -0.33 -4.48
CA LYS A 68 12.28 -0.29 -3.29
C LYS A 68 12.69 1.15 -3.03
N VAL A 69 12.54 1.61 -1.79
CA VAL A 69 12.83 2.99 -1.37
C VAL A 69 13.77 2.99 -0.17
N GLY A 70 14.68 3.96 -0.13
CA GLY A 70 15.72 4.10 0.90
C GLY A 70 15.40 5.11 2.01
N SER A 71 14.40 5.98 1.81
CA SER A 71 14.05 7.05 2.76
C SER A 71 12.55 7.36 2.76
N LEU A 72 12.06 8.08 3.78
CA LEU A 72 10.67 8.57 3.81
C LEU A 72 10.42 9.59 2.68
N SER A 73 11.42 10.42 2.36
CA SER A 73 11.34 11.31 1.20
C SER A 73 11.14 10.55 -0.12
N GLU A 74 11.88 9.46 -0.35
CA GLU A 74 11.66 8.60 -1.52
C GLU A 74 10.29 7.89 -1.48
N LEU A 75 9.84 7.45 -0.30
CA LEU A 75 8.51 6.86 -0.11
C LEU A 75 7.39 7.79 -0.56
N LYS A 76 7.45 9.06 -0.13
CA LYS A 76 6.51 10.12 -0.50
C LYS A 76 6.47 10.32 -2.02
N LEU A 77 7.63 10.43 -2.66
CA LEU A 77 7.75 10.72 -4.08
C LEU A 77 7.36 9.51 -4.96
N ALA A 78 7.63 8.28 -4.51
CA ALA A 78 7.35 7.06 -5.24
C ALA A 78 5.85 6.78 -5.46
N ARG A 79 4.95 7.45 -4.74
CA ARG A 79 3.49 7.31 -4.91
C ARG A 79 2.82 8.47 -5.64
N GLN A 80 3.58 9.49 -6.08
CA GLN A 80 3.00 10.62 -6.79
C GLN A 80 2.54 10.22 -8.19
N VAL A 81 1.35 10.69 -8.56
CA VAL A 81 0.73 10.45 -9.87
C VAL A 81 0.86 11.67 -10.78
N PHE A 82 0.91 12.86 -10.18
CA PHE A 82 1.14 14.13 -10.85
C PHE A 82 2.26 14.87 -10.14
N ILE A 83 3.02 15.70 -10.86
CA ILE A 83 4.02 16.59 -10.27
C ILE A 83 3.26 17.83 -9.77
N PRO A 84 3.18 18.08 -8.45
CA PRO A 84 2.58 19.30 -7.93
C PRO A 84 3.35 20.52 -8.42
N GLU A 85 2.64 21.61 -8.75
CA GLU A 85 3.25 22.84 -9.30
C GLU A 85 4.31 23.47 -8.40
N TYR A 86 4.24 23.19 -7.09
CA TYR A 86 5.15 23.73 -6.08
C TYR A 86 6.37 22.85 -5.78
N LEU A 87 6.48 21.65 -6.38
CA LEU A 87 7.63 20.76 -6.17
C LEU A 87 8.65 20.89 -7.29
N ASP A 88 9.92 20.71 -6.94
CA ASP A 88 11.04 20.85 -7.86
C ASP A 88 11.00 19.78 -8.97
N SER A 89 11.13 20.24 -10.21
CA SER A 89 11.29 19.44 -11.42
C SER A 89 12.57 18.59 -11.44
N GLY A 90 13.54 18.86 -10.55
CA GLY A 90 14.77 18.09 -10.39
C GLY A 90 14.64 16.83 -9.52
N LEU A 91 13.48 16.60 -8.90
CA LEU A 91 13.23 15.41 -8.08
C LEU A 91 12.84 14.20 -8.94
N ARG A 92 13.16 13.00 -8.47
CA ARG A 92 12.79 11.75 -9.12
C ARG A 92 11.37 11.35 -8.72
N TYR A 93 10.52 11.05 -9.70
CA TYR A 93 9.14 10.61 -9.49
C TYR A 93 8.94 9.22 -10.13
N PRO A 94 9.36 8.13 -9.45
CA PRO A 94 9.45 6.79 -10.05
C PRO A 94 8.16 6.33 -10.75
N LEU A 95 7.01 6.57 -10.12
CA LEU A 95 5.72 6.16 -10.67
C LEU A 95 5.34 6.93 -11.94
N ILE A 96 5.56 8.25 -11.94
CA ILE A 96 5.30 9.11 -13.10
C ILE A 96 6.23 8.74 -14.26
N GLU A 97 7.53 8.61 -13.97
CA GLU A 97 8.54 8.18 -14.96
C GLU A 97 8.14 6.85 -15.61
N LYS A 98 7.70 5.87 -14.79
CA LYS A 98 7.30 4.56 -15.26
C LYS A 98 6.00 4.58 -16.07
N MET A 99 4.98 5.31 -15.62
CA MET A 99 3.73 5.46 -16.38
C MET A 99 3.99 6.14 -17.74
N ASN A 100 4.80 7.19 -17.76
CA ASN A 100 5.18 7.89 -18.99
C ASN A 100 5.93 6.95 -19.95
N HIS A 101 6.88 6.16 -19.45
CA HIS A 101 7.60 5.18 -20.26
C HIS A 101 6.66 4.15 -20.91
N LEU A 102 5.63 3.73 -20.18
CA LEU A 102 4.62 2.77 -20.65
C LEU A 102 3.49 3.41 -21.47
N GLY A 103 3.49 4.73 -21.63
CA GLY A 103 2.40 5.47 -22.30
C GLY A 103 1.05 5.35 -21.57
N LEU A 104 1.07 5.20 -20.24
CA LEU A 104 -0.12 5.11 -19.41
C LEU A 104 -0.61 6.51 -19.00
N THR A 105 -1.91 6.73 -19.13
CA THR A 105 -2.55 7.98 -18.72
C THR A 105 -3.34 7.76 -17.42
N PRO A 106 -2.96 8.40 -16.30
CA PRO A 106 -3.71 8.28 -15.06
C PRO A 106 -5.06 8.99 -15.18
N ILE A 107 -6.07 8.44 -14.51
CA ILE A 107 -7.39 9.06 -14.35
C ILE A 107 -7.38 9.81 -13.02
N SER A 108 -7.49 11.14 -13.06
CA SER A 108 -7.59 11.95 -11.85
C SER A 108 -9.00 11.84 -11.26
N GLU A 109 -9.08 11.42 -10.00
CA GLU A 109 -10.32 11.44 -9.20
C GLU A 109 -10.26 12.53 -8.12
N GLY A 110 -9.50 13.60 -8.37
CA GLY A 110 -9.31 14.70 -7.41
C GLY A 110 -8.22 14.46 -6.36
N PHE A 111 -7.36 13.45 -6.56
CA PHE A 111 -6.21 13.14 -5.71
C PHE A 111 -4.93 13.04 -6.55
N ASP A 112 -3.82 13.51 -5.98
CA ASP A 112 -2.51 13.56 -6.65
C ASP A 112 -1.62 12.33 -6.38
N LYS A 113 -2.08 11.44 -5.48
CA LYS A 113 -1.33 10.27 -4.98
C LYS A 113 -2.01 8.95 -5.34
N ALA A 114 -1.18 7.94 -5.56
CA ALA A 114 -1.59 6.58 -5.76
C ALA A 114 -2.08 5.95 -4.45
N TYR A 115 -2.93 4.93 -4.57
CA TYR A 115 -3.16 4.00 -3.47
C TYR A 115 -1.84 3.29 -3.15
N ALA A 116 -1.50 3.17 -1.87
CA ALA A 116 -0.20 2.64 -1.48
C ALA A 116 -0.28 1.58 -0.38
N HIS A 117 0.56 0.57 -0.50
CA HIS A 117 0.86 -0.38 0.56
C HIS A 117 2.35 -0.38 0.82
N VAL A 118 2.75 0.08 2.00
CA VAL A 118 4.15 0.16 2.40
C VAL A 118 4.57 -1.12 3.12
N SER A 119 5.55 -1.82 2.56
CA SER A 119 6.09 -3.06 3.11
C SER A 119 7.45 -2.79 3.72
N VAL A 120 7.59 -3.00 5.03
CA VAL A 120 8.82 -2.70 5.79
C VAL A 120 9.35 -3.98 6.44
N PHE A 121 10.64 -4.23 6.25
CA PHE A 121 11.37 -5.24 7.01
C PHE A 121 12.29 -4.59 8.02
N ILE A 122 12.21 -5.07 9.26
CA ILE A 122 13.02 -4.57 10.38
C ILE A 122 13.46 -5.72 11.28
N LYS A 123 14.54 -5.54 12.05
CA LYS A 123 15.02 -6.56 12.99
C LYS A 123 14.26 -6.61 14.31
N ASP A 124 13.75 -5.44 14.74
CA ASP A 124 13.02 -5.26 15.99
C ASP A 124 11.94 -4.18 15.80
N ILE A 125 10.68 -4.59 15.74
CA ILE A 125 9.53 -3.71 15.55
C ILE A 125 9.22 -2.88 16.79
N ARG A 126 9.70 -3.31 17.98
CA ARG A 126 9.53 -2.54 19.22
C ARG A 126 10.47 -1.34 19.28
N SER A 127 11.52 -1.35 18.44
CA SER A 127 12.41 -0.21 18.27
C SER A 127 11.80 0.93 17.46
N LEU A 128 10.68 0.70 16.76
CA LEU A 128 9.98 1.74 16.00
C LEU A 128 9.09 2.58 16.90
N SER A 129 9.25 3.90 16.80
CA SER A 129 8.32 4.83 17.41
C SER A 129 6.94 4.77 16.75
N PRO A 130 5.85 5.10 17.49
CA PRO A 130 4.53 5.29 16.90
C PRO A 130 4.51 6.30 15.75
N PHE A 131 5.42 7.29 15.80
CA PHE A 131 5.62 8.26 14.73
C PHE A 131 6.06 7.59 13.43
N MET A 132 7.08 6.73 13.46
CA MET A 132 7.51 5.99 12.27
C MET A 132 6.44 5.02 11.76
N HIS A 133 5.69 4.38 12.65
CA HIS A 133 4.50 3.60 12.25
C HIS A 133 3.49 4.45 11.48
N SER A 134 3.26 5.69 11.91
CA SER A 134 2.38 6.65 11.22
C SER A 134 2.90 6.98 9.82
N ARG A 135 4.19 7.29 9.72
CA ARG A 135 4.84 7.63 8.45
C ARG A 135 4.69 6.52 7.41
N PHE A 136 4.96 5.28 7.81
CA PHE A 136 4.78 4.13 6.92
C PHE A 136 3.32 3.91 6.56
N ALA A 137 2.40 4.02 7.52
CA ALA A 137 0.98 3.79 7.27
C ALA A 137 0.35 4.82 6.32
N ASN A 138 0.81 6.08 6.37
CA ASN A 138 0.34 7.17 5.52
C ASN A 138 1.19 7.39 4.26
N ALA A 139 2.29 6.64 4.10
CA ALA A 139 3.29 6.84 3.07
C ALA A 139 3.77 8.30 2.99
N ASP A 140 4.05 8.86 4.17
CA ASP A 140 4.47 10.24 4.37
C ASP A 140 5.99 10.39 4.32
N GLY A 141 6.43 11.56 3.85
CA GLY A 141 7.81 12.01 3.94
C GLY A 141 8.17 12.53 5.33
N ASP A 142 9.46 12.83 5.52
CA ASP A 142 9.98 13.39 6.76
C ASP A 142 9.32 14.75 7.09
N ASP A 143 8.98 15.51 6.05
CA ASP A 143 8.46 16.89 6.08
C ASP A 143 6.94 16.99 6.18
N ASP A 144 6.20 15.89 5.98
CA ASP A 144 4.73 15.93 5.99
C ASP A 144 4.19 16.17 7.41
N PRO A 145 3.07 16.87 7.61
CA PRO A 145 2.48 17.03 8.93
C PRO A 145 1.84 15.71 9.41
N VAL A 146 1.99 15.39 10.70
CA VAL A 146 1.21 14.33 11.34
C VAL A 146 -0.05 14.94 11.94
N VAL A 147 -1.21 14.56 11.40
CA VAL A 147 -2.52 15.14 11.77
C VAL A 147 -3.34 14.25 12.71
N ILE A 148 -2.88 13.04 12.99
CA ILE A 148 -3.56 12.06 13.85
C ILE A 148 -2.76 11.81 15.14
N ASP A 149 -3.45 11.65 16.26
CA ASP A 149 -2.88 11.39 17.58
C ASP A 149 -2.88 9.89 17.94
N LYS A 150 -3.45 9.05 17.08
CA LYS A 150 -3.64 7.63 17.33
C LYS A 150 -3.61 6.83 16.03
N LEU A 151 -3.00 5.64 16.10
CA LEU A 151 -3.04 4.63 15.04
C LEU A 151 -3.71 3.37 15.53
N ASN A 152 -4.42 2.71 14.62
CA ASN A 152 -4.94 1.37 14.83
C ASN A 152 -4.06 0.37 14.08
N TYR A 153 -3.85 -0.79 14.67
CA TYR A 153 -3.06 -1.87 14.06
C TYR A 153 -3.53 -3.25 14.50
N ILE A 154 -3.22 -4.26 13.70
CA ILE A 154 -3.31 -5.67 14.10
C ILE A 154 -1.92 -6.28 14.02
N SER A 155 -1.66 -7.30 14.84
CA SER A 155 -0.35 -7.95 14.94
C SER A 155 -0.50 -9.46 14.91
N ASN A 156 0.34 -10.16 14.17
CA ASN A 156 0.53 -11.60 14.33
C ASN A 156 1.90 -11.89 14.95
N PHE A 157 2.03 -13.05 15.58
CA PHE A 157 3.29 -13.56 16.10
C PHE A 157 3.51 -14.96 15.56
N TYR A 158 4.65 -15.17 14.90
CA TYR A 158 5.06 -16.48 14.42
C TYR A 158 6.54 -16.66 14.70
N ASN A 159 6.91 -17.77 15.35
CA ASN A 159 8.30 -18.04 15.78
C ASN A 159 8.95 -16.85 16.52
N GLN A 160 8.20 -16.21 17.43
CA GLN A 160 8.63 -15.03 18.20
C GLN A 160 8.96 -13.79 17.35
N LYS A 161 8.58 -13.79 16.07
CA LYS A 161 8.68 -12.64 15.17
C LYS A 161 7.30 -12.02 14.98
N GLU A 162 7.23 -10.70 15.16
CA GLU A 162 6.00 -9.93 15.00
C GLU A 162 5.86 -9.43 13.55
N THR A 163 4.63 -9.49 13.01
CA THR A 163 4.24 -8.66 11.87
C THR A 163 3.09 -7.77 12.29
N ARG A 164 3.19 -6.46 12.06
CA ARG A 164 2.11 -5.49 12.26
C ARG A 164 1.54 -5.05 10.92
N PHE A 165 0.23 -4.92 10.89
CA PHE A 165 -0.50 -4.24 9.82
C PHE A 165 -1.08 -2.97 10.42
N VAL A 166 -0.74 -1.83 9.85
CA VAL A 166 -1.10 -0.50 10.37
C VAL A 166 -1.83 0.24 9.27
N THR A 167 -3.02 0.77 9.56
CA THR A 167 -3.78 1.56 8.56
C THR A 167 -3.40 3.03 8.64
N GLY A 168 -3.30 3.69 7.49
CA GLY A 168 -3.27 5.14 7.43
C GLY A 168 -4.65 5.75 7.71
N ALA A 169 -4.68 7.04 8.01
CA ALA A 169 -5.90 7.82 8.19
C ALA A 169 -6.17 8.64 6.93
N GLU A 170 -7.17 8.25 6.14
CA GLU A 170 -7.61 8.97 4.93
C GLU A 170 -6.51 9.27 3.90
N SER A 171 -5.40 8.54 3.95
CA SER A 171 -4.20 8.75 3.12
C SER A 171 -4.12 7.84 1.89
N LEU A 172 -5.18 7.05 1.64
CA LEU A 172 -5.23 5.98 0.62
C LEU A 172 -4.05 5.01 0.77
N SER A 173 -3.60 4.77 2.00
CA SER A 173 -2.48 3.88 2.26
C SER A 173 -2.57 3.14 3.58
N PHE A 174 -1.76 2.09 3.66
CA PHE A 174 -1.53 1.30 4.86
C PHE A 174 -0.13 0.67 4.80
N SER A 175 0.34 0.09 5.90
CA SER A 175 1.63 -0.59 5.95
C SER A 175 1.56 -1.99 6.56
N THR A 176 2.49 -2.84 6.11
CA THR A 176 2.87 -4.10 6.75
C THR A 176 4.33 -4.00 7.17
N ILE A 177 4.58 -4.19 8.46
CA ILE A 177 5.92 -4.09 9.06
C ILE A 177 6.23 -5.43 9.71
N SER A 178 7.30 -6.09 9.28
CA SER A 178 7.61 -7.48 9.66
C SER A 178 9.03 -7.62 10.23
N GLU A 179 9.15 -8.42 11.28
CA GLU A 179 10.43 -8.98 11.75
C GLU A 179 10.72 -10.37 11.16
N ASN A 180 9.73 -10.97 10.50
CA ASN A 180 9.81 -12.30 9.94
C ASN A 180 10.33 -12.22 8.50
N GLU A 181 11.62 -12.47 8.33
CA GLU A 181 12.33 -12.45 7.04
C GLU A 181 11.73 -13.44 6.04
N GLN A 182 11.47 -14.68 6.47
CA GLN A 182 10.92 -15.73 5.61
C GLN A 182 9.52 -15.35 5.10
N TYR A 183 8.68 -14.80 5.96
CA TYR A 183 7.39 -14.27 5.55
C TYR A 183 7.58 -13.09 4.59
N PHE A 184 8.46 -12.14 4.93
CA PHE A 184 8.61 -10.90 4.18
C PHE A 184 9.09 -11.14 2.73
N TYR A 185 10.20 -11.84 2.55
CA TYR A 185 10.78 -12.07 1.22
C TYR A 185 10.16 -13.27 0.51
N GLY A 186 9.74 -14.31 1.25
CA GLY A 186 9.22 -15.54 0.67
C GLY A 186 7.74 -15.48 0.28
N LEU A 187 6.94 -14.62 0.95
CA LEU A 187 5.50 -14.57 0.76
C LEU A 187 4.98 -13.14 0.53
N HIS A 188 5.38 -12.21 1.39
CA HIS A 188 4.80 -10.87 1.42
C HIS A 188 5.13 -10.07 0.16
N LEU A 189 6.40 -9.76 -0.07
CA LEU A 189 6.83 -9.00 -1.24
C LEU A 189 6.39 -9.61 -2.59
N PRO A 190 6.58 -10.91 -2.86
CA PRO A 190 6.27 -11.46 -4.19
C PRO A 190 4.77 -11.65 -4.44
N LYS A 191 3.95 -11.75 -3.38
CA LYS A 191 2.53 -12.15 -3.52
C LYS A 191 1.60 -11.31 -2.67
N THR A 192 1.73 -11.40 -1.35
CA THR A 192 0.72 -10.89 -0.41
C THR A 192 0.62 -9.36 -0.42
N GLY A 193 1.72 -8.66 -0.66
CA GLY A 193 1.78 -7.20 -0.71
C GLY A 193 0.83 -6.61 -1.75
N ILE A 194 0.91 -7.12 -2.99
CA ILE A 194 0.01 -6.73 -4.08
C ILE A 194 -1.42 -7.20 -3.80
N LEU A 195 -1.59 -8.41 -3.26
CA LEU A 195 -2.92 -8.94 -2.95
C LEU A 195 -3.65 -8.06 -1.92
N TYR A 196 -2.96 -7.65 -0.85
CA TYR A 196 -3.54 -6.76 0.16
C TYR A 196 -3.84 -5.38 -0.39
N LEU A 197 -3.00 -4.85 -1.29
CA LEU A 197 -3.30 -3.61 -1.99
C LEU A 197 -4.58 -3.73 -2.81
N LYS A 198 -4.81 -4.85 -3.49
CA LYS A 198 -6.06 -5.09 -4.23
C LYS A 198 -7.29 -5.22 -3.36
N TYR A 199 -7.18 -5.89 -2.21
CA TYR A 199 -8.26 -5.90 -1.23
C TYR A 199 -8.60 -4.49 -0.76
N TYR A 200 -7.57 -3.66 -0.51
CA TYR A 200 -7.74 -2.29 -0.09
C TYR A 200 -8.39 -1.42 -1.16
N LEU A 201 -7.96 -1.55 -2.43
CA LEU A 201 -8.60 -0.90 -3.58
C LEU A 201 -10.09 -1.25 -3.66
N TYR A 202 -10.41 -2.55 -3.68
CA TYR A 202 -11.80 -2.99 -3.78
C TYR A 202 -12.64 -2.52 -2.59
N TYR A 203 -12.05 -2.53 -1.38
CA TYR A 203 -12.67 -2.00 -0.18
C TYR A 203 -12.98 -0.51 -0.29
N LEU A 204 -12.05 0.32 -0.76
CA LEU A 204 -12.28 1.76 -0.87
C LEU A 204 -13.31 2.10 -1.94
N GLN A 205 -13.35 1.34 -3.04
CA GLN A 205 -14.29 1.59 -4.13
C GLN A 205 -15.71 1.07 -3.87
N HIS A 206 -15.85 0.01 -3.06
CA HIS A 206 -17.12 -0.73 -2.94
C HIS A 206 -17.55 -1.02 -1.50
N ASP A 207 -16.75 -0.64 -0.50
CA ASP A 207 -16.97 -0.92 0.93
C ASP A 207 -17.16 -2.42 1.24
N GLN A 208 -16.41 -3.25 0.51
CA GLN A 208 -16.49 -4.71 0.60
C GLN A 208 -15.10 -5.35 0.67
N ILE A 209 -14.98 -6.46 1.38
CA ILE A 209 -13.77 -7.28 1.39
C ILE A 209 -14.02 -8.50 0.51
N PRO A 210 -13.31 -8.65 -0.63
CA PRO A 210 -13.63 -9.67 -1.62
C PRO A 210 -13.01 -11.05 -1.28
N SER A 211 -12.99 -11.40 0.01
CA SER A 211 -12.47 -12.67 0.51
C SER A 211 -13.08 -13.05 1.85
N LYS A 212 -13.48 -14.32 1.99
CA LYS A 212 -13.96 -14.94 3.23
C LYS A 212 -12.84 -15.34 4.19
N GLN A 213 -11.58 -15.29 3.74
CA GLN A 213 -10.45 -15.61 4.59
C GLN A 213 -10.37 -14.68 5.80
N MET A 214 -9.79 -15.18 6.89
CA MET A 214 -9.69 -14.42 8.14
C MET A 214 -8.86 -13.13 7.98
N MET A 215 -7.70 -13.21 7.34
CA MET A 215 -6.77 -12.07 7.26
C MET A 215 -7.32 -10.87 6.48
N PRO A 216 -7.91 -11.04 5.27
CA PRO A 216 -8.56 -9.94 4.56
C PRO A 216 -9.69 -9.29 5.36
N ARG A 217 -10.49 -10.08 6.10
CA ARG A 217 -11.57 -9.54 6.94
C ARG A 217 -11.04 -8.73 8.12
N LEU A 218 -9.95 -9.16 8.75
CA LEU A 218 -9.28 -8.40 9.80
C LEU A 218 -8.70 -7.08 9.26
N LEU A 219 -8.08 -7.12 8.07
CA LEU A 219 -7.59 -5.92 7.38
C LEU A 219 -8.74 -4.95 7.07
N GLY A 220 -9.87 -5.45 6.57
CA GLY A 220 -11.06 -4.62 6.32
C GLY A 220 -11.58 -3.92 7.57
N ASN A 221 -11.69 -4.66 8.69
CA ASN A 221 -12.06 -4.07 9.97
C ASN A 221 -11.04 -3.02 10.45
N LEU A 222 -9.75 -3.27 10.22
CA LEU A 222 -8.68 -2.33 10.54
C LEU A 222 -8.79 -1.04 9.70
N TRP A 223 -8.88 -1.14 8.37
CA TRP A 223 -8.99 0.03 7.48
C TRP A 223 -10.21 0.89 7.82
N ARG A 224 -11.36 0.23 8.07
CA ARG A 224 -12.59 0.91 8.49
C ARG A 224 -12.45 1.68 9.80
N SER A 225 -11.58 1.23 10.70
CA SER A 225 -11.40 1.84 12.03
C SER A 225 -10.74 3.22 12.02
N MET A 226 -10.20 3.67 10.88
CA MET A 226 -9.50 4.96 10.73
C MET A 226 -10.12 5.85 9.65
N GLN A 227 -11.41 5.65 9.34
CA GLN A 227 -12.20 6.54 8.47
C GLN A 227 -13.08 7.46 9.34
N SER A 228 -13.07 8.77 9.08
CA SER A 228 -13.70 9.79 9.95
C SER A 228 -15.22 9.60 10.17
N ASN A 229 -15.93 9.07 9.19
CA ASN A 229 -17.38 8.92 9.20
C ASN A 229 -17.86 7.47 9.37
N ARG A 230 -17.04 6.59 9.95
CA ARG A 230 -17.37 5.18 10.18
C ARG A 230 -17.35 4.84 11.66
N ASN A 231 -18.37 4.12 12.11
CA ASN A 231 -18.48 3.59 13.48
C ASN A 231 -18.86 2.10 13.49
N ASP A 232 -18.95 1.47 12.32
CA ASP A 232 -19.39 0.09 12.08
C ASP A 232 -18.20 -0.88 11.97
N PHE A 233 -17.25 -0.74 12.89
CA PHE A 233 -16.10 -1.63 13.04
C PHE A 233 -16.08 -2.27 14.44
N ASN A 234 -15.48 -3.45 14.54
CA ASN A 234 -15.28 -4.12 15.82
C ASN A 234 -13.96 -3.67 16.46
N LYS A 235 -14.07 -2.84 17.51
CA LYS A 235 -12.93 -2.32 18.28
C LYS A 235 -12.10 -3.37 19.00
N HIS A 236 -12.61 -4.59 19.16
CA HIS A 236 -11.88 -5.69 19.80
C HIS A 236 -10.91 -6.42 18.85
N LEU A 237 -10.97 -6.12 17.55
CA LEU A 237 -10.15 -6.79 16.54
C LEU A 237 -8.86 -6.02 16.20
N TYR A 238 -8.60 -4.88 16.84
CA TYR A 238 -7.36 -4.13 16.66
C TYR A 238 -6.81 -3.58 17.99
N LYS A 239 -5.53 -3.25 17.96
CA LYS A 239 -4.78 -2.57 19.00
C LYS A 239 -4.55 -1.13 18.59
N THR A 240 -4.21 -0.29 19.55
CA THR A 240 -4.01 1.14 19.31
C THR A 240 -2.69 1.62 19.87
N MET A 241 -2.05 2.57 19.20
CA MET A 241 -0.86 3.25 19.67
C MET A 241 -1.07 4.77 19.58
N SER A 242 -0.61 5.50 20.59
CA SER A 242 -0.68 6.96 20.62
C SER A 242 0.55 7.58 19.96
N ILE A 243 0.33 8.65 19.22
CA ILE A 243 1.38 9.49 18.64
C ILE A 243 1.47 10.76 19.47
N ASP A 244 2.62 10.99 20.10
CA ASP A 244 2.86 12.22 20.83
C ASP A 244 3.27 13.33 19.85
N ILE A 245 2.29 14.13 19.40
CA ILE A 245 2.48 15.23 18.45
C ILE A 245 3.29 16.39 19.08
N THR A 246 3.43 16.43 20.41
CA THR A 246 4.14 17.52 21.11
C THR A 246 5.66 17.41 21.06
N ARG A 247 6.21 16.25 20.69
CA ARG A 247 7.66 16.00 20.63
C ARG A 247 8.27 16.07 19.22
N GLY A 248 7.50 16.54 18.23
CA GLY A 248 7.94 16.69 16.83
C GLY A 248 8.64 18.02 16.52
N LYS A 249 9.42 18.58 17.44
CA LYS A 249 10.32 19.73 17.21
C LYS A 249 11.68 19.47 17.83
#